data_AF-A0A2U3L7M4-F1
#
_entry.id   AF-A0A2U3L7M4-F1
#
_cell.length_a   1.000
_cell.length_b   1.000
_cell.length_c   1.000
_cell.angle_alpha   90.00
_cell.angle_beta   90.00
_cell.angle_gamma   90.00
#
_symmetry.space_group_name_H-M   'P 1'
#
loop_
_entity.id
_entity.type
_entity.pdbx_description
1 polymer ?
#
loop_
_entity_poly.entity_id
_entity_poly.type
_entity_poly.pdbx_seq_one_letter_code
_entity_poly.pdbx_strand_id
1 'polypeptide(L)'
;MPHILISVATAGQKACAACGLGTRTEIKPNNEDGFPWYKYRGLLIHDLRRSAVRNLVVAGVPETVAMKISGHRTRSVFDRYAIASEADLTAAMRRVEIGGISSERSVKKPGGRARRLRVSNRK
;
A
#
# COMPACT_ATOMS: atom_id res chain seq x y z
N MET A 1 19.07 23.47 -29.21
CA MET A 1 17.97 23.04 -28.31
C MET A 1 18.27 21.63 -27.80
N PRO A 2 19.12 21.44 -26.79
CA PRO A 2 19.34 20.11 -26.24
C PRO A 2 18.17 19.78 -25.31
N HIS A 3 17.34 18.80 -25.69
CA HIS A 3 16.39 18.18 -24.78
C HIS A 3 17.20 17.41 -23.73
N ILE A 4 17.52 18.08 -22.62
CA ILE A 4 18.17 17.48 -21.46
C ILE A 4 17.20 16.42 -20.93
N LEU A 5 17.53 15.14 -21.13
CA LEU A 5 16.91 14.03 -20.43
C LEU A 5 17.14 14.25 -18.92
N ILE A 6 16.18 14.88 -18.25
CA ILE A 6 16.21 15.07 -16.80
C ILE A 6 16.02 13.68 -16.18
N SER A 7 17.02 13.20 -15.45
CA SER A 7 16.94 11.90 -14.78
C SER A 7 15.81 11.87 -13.74
N VAL A 8 15.20 10.69 -13.53
CA VAL A 8 14.13 10.49 -12.54
C VAL A 8 14.56 10.94 -11.14
N ALA A 9 15.84 10.72 -10.79
CA ALA A 9 16.41 11.20 -9.53
C ALA A 9 16.41 12.74 -9.45
N THR A 10 16.82 13.44 -10.52
CA THR A 10 16.85 14.90 -10.57
C THR A 10 15.43 15.49 -10.52
N ALA A 11 14.49 14.89 -11.25
CA ALA A 11 13.08 15.27 -11.21
C ALA A 11 12.50 15.06 -9.80
N GLY A 12 12.82 13.94 -9.15
CA GLY A 12 12.42 13.64 -7.78
C GLY A 12 12.93 14.62 -6.75
N GLN A 13 14.21 14.97 -6.82
CA GLN A 13 14.81 15.97 -5.94
C GLN A 13 14.16 17.35 -6.11
N LYS A 14 13.83 17.74 -7.35
CA LYS A 14 13.11 18.99 -7.62
C LYS A 14 11.70 18.98 -7.01
N ALA A 15 10.96 17.89 -7.21
CA ALA A 15 9.62 17.74 -6.65
C ALA A 15 9.63 17.74 -5.11
N CYS A 16 10.56 17.01 -4.50
CA CYS A 16 10.69 16.95 -3.04
C CYS A 16 11.10 18.30 -2.45
N ALA A 17 11.98 19.04 -3.13
CA ALA A 17 12.32 20.41 -2.72
C ALA A 17 11.13 21.37 -2.85
N ALA A 18 10.33 21.25 -3.92
CA ALA A 18 9.14 22.08 -4.12
C ALA A 18 8.05 21.82 -3.06
N CYS A 19 7.90 20.57 -2.62
CA CYS A 19 6.94 20.18 -1.58
C CYS A 19 7.47 20.38 -0.14
N GLY A 20 8.67 20.95 0.04
CA GLY A 20 9.27 21.16 1.37
C GLY A 20 9.79 19.89 2.06
N LEU A 21 9.89 18.78 1.34
CA LEU A 21 10.41 17.49 1.84
C LEU A 21 11.94 17.37 1.73
N GLY A 22 12.60 18.41 1.22
CA GLY A 22 14.05 18.50 1.11
C GLY A 22 14.51 19.86 0.61
N THR A 23 15.82 20.03 0.49
CA THR A 23 16.47 21.24 -0.01
C THR A 23 17.48 20.86 -1.08
N ARG A 24 17.46 21.60 -2.18
CA ARG A 24 18.42 21.46 -3.27
C ARG A 24 19.23 22.75 -3.38
N THR A 25 20.46 22.72 -2.88
CA THR A 25 21.38 23.88 -2.92
C THR A 25 22.34 23.74 -4.09
N GLU A 26 22.45 24.80 -4.88
CA GLU A 26 23.49 24.92 -5.90
C GLU A 26 24.80 25.30 -5.22
N ILE A 27 25.87 24.55 -5.52
CA ILE A 27 27.21 24.83 -5.04
C ILE A 27 28.02 25.28 -6.25
N LYS A 28 28.34 26.56 -6.26
CA LYS A 28 29.25 27.14 -7.25
C LYS A 28 30.67 26.81 -6.81
N PRO A 29 31.49 26.18 -7.68
CA PRO A 29 32.90 25.96 -7.39
C PRO A 29 33.64 27.31 -7.35
N ASN A 30 34.72 27.36 -6.57
CA ASN A 30 35.56 28.55 -6.44
C ASN A 30 36.51 28.75 -7.63
N ASN A 31 36.68 27.74 -8.49
CA ASN A 31 37.45 27.85 -9.73
C ASN A 31 36.58 28.45 -10.84
N GLU A 32 37.17 29.35 -11.62
CA GLU A 32 36.56 30.00 -12.78
C GLU A 32 36.12 29.02 -13.89
N ASP A 33 36.78 27.87 -14.01
CA ASP A 33 36.42 26.79 -14.95
C ASP A 33 35.46 25.74 -14.36
N GLY A 34 35.02 25.91 -13.12
CA GLY A 34 34.26 24.88 -12.42
C GLY A 34 32.78 24.85 -12.83
N PHE A 35 32.26 23.64 -13.05
CA PHE A 35 30.83 23.45 -13.26
C PHE A 35 30.04 23.45 -11.94
N PRO A 36 28.90 24.14 -11.85
CA PRO A 36 28.05 24.11 -10.67
C PRO A 36 27.45 22.70 -10.49
N TRP A 37 27.43 22.23 -9.25
CA TRP A 37 26.79 20.97 -8.88
C TRP A 37 25.71 21.18 -7.84
N TYR A 38 24.76 20.26 -7.77
CA TYR A 38 23.63 20.35 -6.86
C TYR A 38 23.82 19.38 -5.70
N LYS A 39 23.74 19.90 -4.47
CA LYS A 39 23.65 19.09 -3.26
C LYS A 39 22.20 18.99 -2.83
N TYR A 40 21.70 17.77 -2.77
CA TYR A 40 20.36 17.48 -2.27
C TYR A 40 20.44 16.96 -0.83
N ARG A 41 19.57 17.47 0.05
CA ARG A 41 19.35 16.97 1.41
C ARG A 41 17.85 16.83 1.67
N GLY A 42 17.40 15.67 2.12
CA GLY A 42 15.98 15.42 2.42
C GLY A 42 15.52 14.07 1.91
N LEU A 43 14.20 13.87 1.87
CA LEU A 43 13.61 12.62 1.38
C LEU A 43 13.90 12.41 -0.10
N LEU A 44 14.21 11.18 -0.49
CA LEU A 44 14.35 10.79 -1.88
C LEU A 44 13.14 9.97 -2.34
N ILE A 45 12.92 9.89 -3.65
CA ILE A 45 11.79 9.11 -4.21
C ILE A 45 11.78 7.66 -3.68
N HIS A 46 12.96 7.07 -3.47
CA HIS A 46 13.06 5.71 -2.97
C HIS A 46 12.53 5.54 -1.54
N ASP A 47 12.57 6.58 -0.71
CA ASP A 47 12.06 6.55 0.66
C ASP A 47 10.54 6.45 0.69
N LEU A 48 9.87 7.04 -0.31
CA LEU A 48 8.40 7.03 -0.44
C LEU A 48 7.84 5.64 -0.71
N ARG A 49 8.67 4.68 -1.13
CA ARG A 49 8.24 3.30 -1.43
C ARG A 49 7.60 2.62 -0.22
N ARG A 50 8.16 2.82 0.99
CA ARG A 50 7.61 2.26 2.23
C ARG A 50 6.26 2.88 2.57
N SER A 51 6.18 4.20 2.52
CA SER A 51 4.94 4.93 2.81
C SER A 51 3.82 4.59 1.82
N ALA A 52 4.14 4.40 0.54
CA ALA A 52 3.17 3.98 -0.46
C ALA A 52 2.57 2.60 -0.15
N VAL A 53 3.40 1.60 0.17
CA VAL A 53 2.93 0.26 0.55
C VAL A 53 2.05 0.33 1.80
N ARG A 54 2.50 1.09 2.80
CA ARG A 54 1.78 1.26 4.06
C ARG A 54 0.40 1.91 3.86
N ASN A 55 0.32 2.95 3.04
CA ASN A 55 -0.93 3.64 2.75
C ASN A 55 -1.94 2.72 2.05
N LEU A 56 -1.48 1.84 1.15
CA LEU A 56 -2.35 0.85 0.50
C LEU A 56 -2.95 -0.12 1.53
N VAL A 57 -2.14 -0.61 2.48
CA VAL A 57 -2.62 -1.52 3.53
C VAL A 57 -3.61 -0.82 4.46
N VAL A 58 -3.32 0.40 4.90
CA VAL A 58 -4.23 1.19 5.77
C VAL A 58 -5.56 1.49 5.07
N ALA A 59 -5.52 1.76 3.77
CA ALA A 59 -6.72 1.93 2.95
C ALA A 59 -7.56 0.64 2.80
N GLY A 60 -7.07 -0.51 3.28
CA GLY A 60 -7.75 -1.80 3.20
C GLY A 60 -7.63 -2.48 1.85
N VAL A 61 -6.63 -2.11 1.03
CA VAL A 61 -6.36 -2.78 -0.25
C VAL A 61 -5.88 -4.19 0.03
N PRO A 62 -6.41 -5.23 -0.67
CA PRO A 62 -5.93 -6.59 -0.52
C PRO A 62 -4.43 -6.68 -0.84
N GLU A 63 -3.69 -7.40 -0.02
CA GLU A 63 -2.23 -7.49 -0.12
C GLU A 63 -1.76 -7.97 -1.50
N THR A 64 -2.49 -8.90 -2.13
CA THR A 64 -2.20 -9.38 -3.49
C THR A 64 -2.25 -8.27 -4.54
N VAL A 65 -3.17 -7.31 -4.39
CA VAL A 65 -3.29 -6.13 -5.27
C VAL A 65 -2.20 -5.13 -4.93
N ALA A 66 -1.97 -4.86 -3.65
CA ALA A 66 -0.92 -3.95 -3.20
C ALA A 66 0.47 -4.41 -3.65
N MET A 67 0.76 -5.71 -3.63
CA MET A 67 2.00 -6.31 -4.13
C MET A 67 2.16 -6.11 -5.65
N LYS A 68 1.09 -6.29 -6.44
CA LYS A 68 1.11 -6.03 -7.88
C LYS A 68 1.39 -4.56 -8.21
N ILE A 69 0.73 -3.64 -7.49
CA ILE A 69 0.93 -2.19 -7.66
C ILE A 69 2.38 -1.80 -7.33
N SER A 70 2.91 -2.32 -6.23
CA SER A 70 4.24 -1.97 -5.74
C SER A 70 5.39 -2.77 -6.38
N GLY A 71 5.08 -3.73 -7.26
CA GLY A 71 6.06 -4.54 -7.99
C GLY A 71 6.77 -5.60 -7.12
N HIS A 72 6.16 -6.03 -6.01
CA HIS A 72 6.75 -7.06 -5.15
C HIS A 72 6.47 -8.46 -5.70
N ARG A 73 7.53 -9.22 -5.98
CA ARG A 73 7.42 -10.62 -6.43
C ARG A 73 7.18 -11.59 -5.27
N THR A 74 7.76 -11.34 -4.10
CA THR A 74 7.66 -12.22 -2.92
C THR A 74 7.03 -11.49 -1.73
N ARG A 75 6.27 -12.24 -0.91
CA ARG A 75 5.55 -11.67 0.24
C ARG A 75 6.49 -11.23 1.36
N SER A 76 7.61 -11.94 1.55
CA SER A 76 8.64 -11.58 2.54
C SER A 76 9.18 -10.17 2.38
N VAL A 77 9.23 -9.62 1.17
CA VAL A 77 9.65 -8.22 0.95
C VAL A 77 8.54 -7.24 1.29
N PHE A 78 7.28 -7.60 1.00
CA PHE A 78 6.11 -6.80 1.32
C PHE A 78 5.93 -6.65 2.84
N ASP A 79 6.07 -7.75 3.57
CA ASP A 79 5.88 -7.80 5.03
C ASP A 79 6.85 -6.86 5.77
N ARG A 80 8.07 -6.65 5.25
CA ARG A 80 9.06 -5.70 5.81
C ARG A 80 8.63 -4.23 5.76
N TYR A 81 7.70 -3.89 4.87
CA TYR A 81 7.20 -2.53 4.71
C TYR A 81 5.84 -2.34 5.40
N ALA A 82 5.04 -3.39 5.52
CA ALA A 82 3.76 -3.40 6.21
C ALA A 82 3.91 -3.66 7.72
N ILE A 83 4.74 -2.86 8.41
CA ILE A 83 4.86 -2.97 9.88
C ILE A 83 3.52 -2.56 10.49
N ALA A 84 2.92 -3.45 11.29
CA ALA A 84 1.72 -3.16 12.06
C ALA A 84 2.08 -2.31 13.30
N SER A 85 1.32 -1.26 13.55
CA SER A 85 1.40 -0.44 14.76
C SER A 85 0.25 -0.78 15.71
N GLU A 86 0.40 -0.46 16.99
CA GLU A 86 -0.65 -0.69 18.00
C GLU A 86 -1.96 0.00 17.62
N ALA A 87 -1.88 1.21 17.05
CA ALA A 87 -3.04 1.95 16.57
C ALA A 87 -3.81 1.21 15.47
N ASP A 88 -3.11 0.45 14.61
CA ASP A 88 -3.77 -0.36 13.58
C ASP A 88 -4.51 -1.55 14.18
N LEU A 89 -3.96 -2.16 15.22
CA LEU A 89 -4.60 -3.27 15.91
C LEU A 89 -5.90 -2.80 16.55
N THR A 90 -5.88 -1.66 17.25
CA THR A 90 -7.08 -1.06 17.83
C THR A 90 -8.09 -0.67 16.74
N ALA A 91 -7.65 -0.07 15.64
CA ALA A 91 -8.52 0.29 14.52
C ALA A 91 -9.13 -0.94 13.83
N ALA A 92 -8.36 -2.03 13.69
CA ALA A 92 -8.82 -3.30 13.14
C ALA A 92 -9.87 -3.96 14.06
N MET A 93 -9.61 -4.02 15.36
CA MET A 93 -10.56 -4.53 16.35
C MET A 93 -11.87 -3.72 16.33
N ARG A 94 -11.78 -2.40 16.31
CA ARG A 94 -12.95 -1.52 16.22
C ARG A 94 -13.75 -1.73 14.94
N ARG A 95 -13.08 -1.94 13.80
CA ARG A 95 -13.73 -2.29 12.52
C ARG A 95 -14.46 -3.63 12.59
N VAL A 96 -13.91 -4.62 13.30
CA VAL A 96 -14.55 -5.91 13.53
C VAL A 96 -15.76 -5.78 14.45
N GLU A 97 -15.69 -4.98 15.51
CA GLU A 97 -16.84 -4.71 16.39
C GLU A 97 -18.00 -4.07 15.63
N ILE A 98 -17.71 -3.06 14.79
CA ILE A 98 -18.72 -2.38 13.97
C ILE A 98 -19.28 -3.31 12.87
N GLY A 99 -18.40 -4.09 12.21
CA GLY A 99 -18.80 -5.03 11.15
C GLY A 99 -19.51 -6.28 11.66
N GLY A 100 -19.19 -6.73 12.88
CA GLY A 100 -19.79 -7.90 13.53
C GLY A 100 -21.26 -7.69 13.90
N ILE A 101 -21.70 -6.43 14.04
CA ILE A 101 -23.11 -6.09 14.26
C ILE A 101 -23.91 -6.20 12.94
N SER A 102 -23.26 -6.24 11.78
CA SER A 102 -23.91 -6.24 10.46
C SER A 102 -24.14 -7.63 9.85
N SER A 103 -23.64 -8.71 10.49
CA SER A 103 -23.61 -10.05 9.89
C SER A 103 -24.57 -11.08 10.47
N GLU A 104 -25.70 -10.68 11.07
CA GLU A 104 -26.86 -11.58 11.25
C GLU A 104 -27.50 -11.91 9.88
N ARG A 105 -26.73 -12.52 8.97
CA ARG A 105 -27.25 -13.10 7.75
C ARG A 105 -27.81 -14.48 8.10
N SER A 106 -29.09 -14.49 8.48
CA SER A 106 -30.07 -15.58 8.30
C SER A 106 -29.45 -16.94 7.96
N VAL A 107 -29.09 -17.74 8.96
CA VAL A 107 -28.89 -19.19 8.80
C VAL A 107 -30.26 -19.77 8.44
N LYS A 108 -30.56 -19.91 7.14
CA LYS A 108 -31.72 -20.71 6.70
C LYS A 108 -31.43 -22.16 7.05
N LYS A 109 -32.10 -22.68 8.09
CA LYS A 109 -32.09 -24.12 8.40
C LYS A 109 -32.42 -24.89 7.12
N PRO A 110 -31.60 -25.84 6.67
CA PRO A 110 -31.97 -26.68 5.55
C PRO A 110 -33.23 -27.46 5.96
N GLY A 111 -34.34 -27.18 5.26
CA GLY A 111 -35.62 -27.82 5.51
C GLY A 111 -35.47 -29.33 5.40
N GLY A 112 -35.77 -30.04 6.49
CA GLY A 112 -35.75 -31.49 6.55
C GLY A 112 -36.64 -32.07 5.45
N ARG A 113 -36.06 -32.91 4.60
CA ARG A 113 -36.77 -33.62 3.53
C ARG A 113 -37.65 -34.68 4.20
N ALA A 114 -38.96 -34.46 4.25
CA ALA A 114 -39.92 -35.45 4.74
C ALA A 114 -39.77 -36.75 3.95
N ARG A 115 -39.34 -37.82 4.61
CA ARG A 115 -39.14 -39.14 4.01
C ARG A 115 -40.53 -39.75 3.79
N ARG A 116 -41.04 -39.70 2.55
CA ARG A 116 -42.28 -40.36 2.14
C ARG A 116 -42.12 -41.87 2.31
N LEU A 117 -42.77 -42.46 3.32
CA LEU A 117 -42.89 -43.91 3.45
C LEU A 117 -43.68 -44.45 2.24
N ARG A 118 -43.04 -45.28 1.41
CA ARG A 118 -43.74 -46.11 0.42
C ARG A 118 -44.47 -47.21 1.19
N VAL A 119 -45.79 -47.16 1.23
CA VAL A 119 -46.61 -48.32 1.59
C VAL A 119 -46.49 -49.33 0.45
N SER A 120 -45.91 -50.50 0.72
CA SER A 120 -45.95 -51.61 -0.22
C SER A 120 -47.28 -52.33 -0.07
N ASN A 121 -48.13 -52.23 -1.10
CA ASN A 121 -49.25 -53.17 -1.23
C ASN A 121 -48.71 -54.43 -1.92
N ARG A 122 -48.67 -55.54 -1.17
CA ARG A 122 -48.65 -56.89 -1.72
C ARG A 122 -50.06 -57.26 -2.16
N LYS A 123 -50.21 -57.62 -3.43
CA LYS A 123 -51.06 -58.74 -3.86
C LYS A 123 -50.57 -59.20 -5.22
#